data_AF-A0A7K6ATE1-F1
#
_entry.id   AF-A0A7K6ATE1-F1
#
_cell.length_a   1.000
_cell.length_b   1.000
_cell.length_c   1.000
_cell.angle_alpha   90.00
_cell.angle_beta   90.00
_cell.angle_gamma   90.00
#
_symmetry.space_group_name_H-M   'P 1'
#
loop_
_entity.id
_entity.type
_entity.pdbx_description
1 polymer ?
#
loop_
_entity_poly.entity_id
_entity_poly.type
_entity_poly.pdbx_seq_one_letter_code
_entity_poly.pdbx_strand_id
1 'polypeptide(L)'
;MELPDFTFSVWMFICFCASVDGYPSGKVRQACTSMIPCHGTSPQLPPEHTIMVNGTEFNPGDNIEVILSGPEFEGFFIQARDAENLDGPAVGSFMLVDRRHSQLLTCGHTKNSAVSHTSKAKKKYIKVYWIAPGDAPKRVQFLATVVKKYKIFWVKIPGPIVSQPSVLSSTPLLHVTSEAVSTSHSDSFLSKPFNASACGSMKFCIRNPSNCDPGSGSCFFLSFQQEESSVFIEMSGPSEGYLAFALSHDQWMGGDDAYMCVNEDYHVHVHTAYLKGRSPPDWDSENGLEDVSWRLVDGVLQCSFRRRVHLPTYKGRFNLDASYYIFMAHGKASEDGLIHKHHRQPLITSGIYNVTGVPQDIGGSRSPQLIKLHGALMFVVWITTVSIGVIVARFFKPVWSHSFLFGKEMWFQVHRMLMLIAVMLTSISFALPFMYRGGWSQEAGFHPYLGSTVMALTIFQVFVAGFRPSHHAPRRQLFNWFHWSTGTTARILAVVTMFLGMDLPALDLPDPWDTYTMIGFVVWHVSIDILLEIHSYCLVRKVEVIEDDRIQILQSLTSAEAEGYLFKQIVLTIYICGNVVFLIAFLAAINKI
;
A
#
# COMPACT_ATOMS: atom_id res chain seq x y z
N MET A 1 27.55 -17.27 35.11
CA MET A 1 28.10 -16.34 34.11
C MET A 1 27.10 -16.29 32.97
N GLU A 2 26.04 -15.48 33.10
CA GLU A 2 24.93 -15.37 32.15
C GLU A 2 24.74 -13.88 31.80
N LEU A 3 25.46 -13.44 30.78
CA LEU A 3 25.35 -12.10 30.19
C LEU A 3 25.03 -12.05 28.67
N PRO A 4 25.03 -13.14 27.86
CA PRO A 4 24.74 -13.00 26.43
C PRO A 4 23.26 -12.72 26.08
N ASP A 5 22.31 -13.26 26.85
CA ASP A 5 20.88 -13.20 26.48
C ASP A 5 20.25 -11.81 26.74
N PHE A 6 20.80 -11.07 27.70
CA PHE A 6 20.31 -9.74 28.07
C PHE A 6 20.77 -8.67 27.07
N THR A 7 22.00 -8.79 26.54
CA THR A 7 22.54 -7.81 25.60
C THR A 7 21.85 -7.85 24.24
N PHE A 8 21.44 -9.04 23.78
CA PHE A 8 20.66 -9.19 22.53
C PHE A 8 19.25 -8.60 22.65
N SER A 9 18.59 -8.81 23.80
CA SER A 9 17.24 -8.29 24.06
C SER A 9 17.20 -6.76 24.18
N VAL A 10 18.24 -6.16 24.75
CA VAL A 10 18.38 -4.69 24.85
C VAL A 10 18.67 -4.05 23.50
N TRP A 11 19.45 -4.70 22.63
CA TRP A 11 19.79 -4.19 21.31
C TRP A 11 18.56 -4.10 20.38
N MET A 12 17.65 -5.08 20.46
CA MET A 12 16.37 -5.04 19.74
C MET A 12 15.45 -3.91 20.21
N PHE A 13 15.49 -3.53 21.49
CA PHE A 13 14.60 -2.50 22.05
C PHE A 13 14.99 -1.07 21.61
N ILE A 14 16.27 -0.81 21.36
CA ILE A 14 16.78 0.54 21.02
C ILE A 14 16.43 0.93 19.57
N CYS A 15 16.30 -0.03 18.65
CA CYS A 15 16.01 0.25 17.24
C CYS A 15 14.54 0.65 16.96
N PHE A 16 13.59 0.46 17.89
CA PHE A 16 12.15 0.67 17.64
C PHE A 16 11.56 1.95 18.28
N CYS A 17 12.32 2.72 19.05
CA CYS A 17 11.79 3.86 19.83
C CYS A 17 12.06 5.26 19.23
N ALA A 18 12.42 5.37 17.95
CA ALA A 18 12.55 6.68 17.29
C ALA A 18 11.16 7.25 16.93
N SER A 19 10.61 8.09 17.81
CA SER A 19 9.38 8.85 17.56
C SER A 19 9.68 10.06 16.68
N VAL A 20 8.91 10.29 15.62
CA VAL A 20 9.01 11.50 14.77
C VAL A 20 7.91 12.49 15.16
N ASP A 21 8.27 13.60 15.81
CA ASP A 21 7.35 14.68 16.18
C ASP A 21 7.11 15.65 15.00
N GLY A 22 5.84 15.90 14.65
CA GLY A 22 5.43 16.91 13.66
C GLY A 22 5.16 18.27 14.31
N TYR A 23 6.04 19.25 14.10
CA TYR A 23 5.92 20.60 14.69
C TYR A 23 5.00 21.55 13.88
N PRO A 24 4.28 22.49 14.55
CA PRO A 24 3.30 23.41 13.94
C PRO A 24 3.93 24.59 13.15
N SER A 25 5.13 24.41 12.60
CA SER A 25 5.83 25.44 11.83
C SER A 25 5.46 25.36 10.35
N GLY A 26 5.22 26.48 9.68
CA GLY A 26 4.87 26.53 8.25
C GLY A 26 6.01 26.16 7.29
N LYS A 27 6.97 25.31 7.68
CA LYS A 27 8.10 24.87 6.84
C LYS A 27 7.65 23.78 5.85
N VAL A 28 6.73 24.14 4.96
CA VAL A 28 6.00 23.22 4.07
C VAL A 28 6.63 23.11 2.67
N ARG A 29 7.92 22.76 2.58
CA ARG A 29 8.59 22.61 1.28
C ARG A 29 7.93 21.57 0.37
N GLN A 30 7.34 20.54 0.95
CA GLN A 30 6.62 19.48 0.20
C GLN A 30 5.31 19.99 -0.43
N ALA A 31 4.75 21.11 0.07
CA ALA A 31 3.54 21.72 -0.48
C ALA A 31 3.85 22.70 -1.63
N CYS A 32 5.11 22.86 -2.04
CA CYS A 32 5.50 23.82 -3.07
C CYS A 32 4.81 23.60 -4.43
N THR A 33 4.53 22.36 -4.81
CA THR A 33 3.91 22.04 -6.11
C THR A 33 2.39 22.03 -6.01
N SER A 34 1.83 21.31 -5.02
CA SER A 34 0.38 21.19 -4.87
C SER A 34 -0.28 22.43 -4.25
N MET A 35 0.47 23.20 -3.47
CA MET A 35 -0.01 24.20 -2.52
C MET A 35 -1.01 23.65 -1.48
N ILE A 36 -1.14 22.31 -1.35
CA ILE A 36 -2.06 21.67 -0.40
C ILE A 36 -1.33 21.47 0.94
N PRO A 37 -1.87 21.98 2.06
CA PRO A 37 -1.37 21.65 3.37
C PRO A 37 -1.88 20.23 3.69
N CYS A 38 -0.97 19.24 3.81
CA CYS A 38 -1.27 17.80 3.94
C CYS A 38 -2.02 17.42 5.23
N HIS A 39 -3.21 17.97 5.44
CA HIS A 39 -4.03 17.82 6.64
C HIS A 39 -5.12 16.74 6.50
N GLY A 40 -5.06 15.92 5.45
CA GLY A 40 -5.91 14.73 5.27
C GLY A 40 -7.40 15.01 5.06
N THR A 41 -7.76 16.23 4.65
CA THR A 41 -9.14 16.67 4.34
C THR A 41 -9.13 17.44 3.03
N SER A 42 -10.29 17.56 2.36
CA SER A 42 -10.41 18.29 1.10
C SER A 42 -10.50 19.81 1.31
N PRO A 43 -10.00 20.64 0.38
CA PRO A 43 -10.10 22.09 0.46
C PRO A 43 -11.57 22.56 0.40
N GLN A 44 -11.85 23.68 1.07
CA GLN A 44 -13.16 24.30 1.08
C GLN A 44 -13.43 25.12 -0.19
N LEU A 45 -14.69 25.22 -0.59
CA LEU A 45 -15.19 26.05 -1.69
C LEU A 45 -16.50 26.73 -1.23
N PRO A 46 -16.74 28.01 -1.56
CA PRO A 46 -15.90 28.98 -2.30
C PRO A 46 -14.78 29.61 -1.42
N PRO A 47 -13.79 30.31 -2.01
CA PRO A 47 -12.72 30.99 -1.25
C PRO A 47 -13.24 32.18 -0.43
N GLU A 48 -12.81 32.27 0.84
CA GLU A 48 -13.12 33.39 1.76
C GLU A 48 -12.06 34.52 1.76
N HIS A 49 -10.89 34.28 1.15
CA HIS A 49 -9.74 35.17 1.19
C HIS A 49 -9.37 35.64 -0.22
N THR A 50 -8.80 36.84 -0.30
CA THR A 50 -8.45 37.48 -1.57
C THR A 50 -7.00 37.94 -1.57
N ILE A 51 -6.35 37.82 -2.74
CA ILE A 51 -5.01 38.34 -2.99
C ILE A 51 -5.15 39.62 -3.82
N MET A 52 -4.45 40.68 -3.43
CA MET A 52 -4.40 41.95 -4.14
C MET A 52 -2.95 42.34 -4.43
N VAL A 53 -2.75 43.07 -5.52
CA VAL A 53 -1.46 43.63 -5.90
C VAL A 53 -1.57 45.14 -6.15
N ASN A 54 -0.46 45.87 -6.01
CA ASN A 54 -0.44 47.33 -6.20
C ASN A 54 -0.27 47.79 -7.66
N GLY A 55 -0.02 46.88 -8.61
CA GLY A 55 0.12 47.18 -10.03
C GLY A 55 -0.13 45.95 -10.90
N THR A 56 -0.63 46.16 -12.12
CA THR A 56 -0.95 45.10 -13.10
C THR A 56 0.14 44.90 -14.15
N GLU A 57 1.17 45.75 -14.15
CA GLU A 57 2.30 45.69 -15.05
C GLU A 57 3.62 45.59 -14.28
N PHE A 58 4.62 44.92 -14.86
CA PHE A 58 5.95 44.79 -14.26
C PHE A 58 7.06 44.65 -15.30
N ASN A 59 8.25 45.15 -14.97
CA ASN A 59 9.49 44.82 -15.66
C ASN A 59 10.33 43.85 -14.81
N PRO A 60 11.19 43.01 -15.42
CA PRO A 60 12.16 42.21 -14.68
C PRO A 60 12.97 43.07 -13.69
N GLY A 61 13.01 42.66 -12.42
CA GLY A 61 13.63 43.41 -11.31
C GLY A 61 12.66 44.29 -10.50
N ASP A 62 11.43 44.51 -10.97
CA ASP A 62 10.44 45.30 -10.23
C ASP A 62 9.94 44.57 -8.96
N ASN A 63 9.57 45.38 -7.97
CA ASN A 63 9.00 44.93 -6.70
C ASN A 63 7.49 45.19 -6.68
N ILE A 64 6.68 44.13 -6.80
CA ILE A 64 5.22 44.21 -6.70
C ILE A 64 4.81 43.93 -5.26
N GLU A 65 3.97 44.79 -4.70
CA GLU A 65 3.38 44.56 -3.39
C GLU A 65 2.23 43.56 -3.51
N VAL A 66 2.26 42.50 -2.70
CA VAL A 66 1.24 41.45 -2.66
C VAL A 66 0.62 41.40 -1.27
N ILE A 67 -0.71 41.55 -1.21
CA ILE A 67 -1.48 41.55 0.03
C ILE A 67 -2.47 40.38 0.00
N LEU A 68 -2.38 39.50 0.99
CA LEU A 68 -3.40 38.49 1.27
C LEU A 68 -4.29 38.99 2.41
N SER A 69 -5.60 39.03 2.22
CA SER A 69 -6.56 39.52 3.23
C SER A 69 -7.86 38.71 3.25
N GLY A 70 -8.56 38.71 4.39
CA GLY A 70 -9.84 38.03 4.57
C GLY A 70 -10.19 37.77 6.06
N PRO A 71 -11.12 36.83 6.35
CA PRO A 71 -11.41 36.38 7.72
C PRO A 71 -10.18 35.81 8.45
N GLU A 72 -10.20 35.72 9.78
CA GLU A 72 -9.02 35.26 10.55
C GLU A 72 -8.52 33.87 10.12
N PHE A 73 -7.20 33.74 9.94
CA PHE A 73 -6.51 32.50 9.57
C PHE A 73 -5.25 32.23 10.41
N GLU A 74 -4.89 30.95 10.58
CA GLU A 74 -3.74 30.50 11.37
C GLU A 74 -2.49 30.31 10.49
N GLY A 75 -2.67 29.78 9.27
CA GLY A 75 -1.60 29.49 8.34
C GLY A 75 -1.86 30.03 6.93
N PHE A 76 -0.79 30.31 6.20
CA PHE A 76 -0.86 30.69 4.79
C PHE A 76 0.38 30.18 4.03
N PHE A 77 0.25 30.12 2.71
CA PHE A 77 1.31 29.82 1.75
C PHE A 77 1.07 30.59 0.44
N ILE A 78 2.03 31.39 -0.03
CA ILE A 78 1.90 32.26 -1.21
C ILE A 78 3.02 31.94 -2.21
N GLN A 79 2.67 31.87 -3.49
CA GLN A 79 3.57 31.70 -4.63
C GLN A 79 3.12 32.54 -5.83
N ALA A 80 4.04 32.78 -6.76
CA ALA A 80 3.72 33.29 -8.10
C ALA A 80 4.10 32.24 -9.15
N ARG A 81 3.30 32.10 -10.21
CA ARG A 81 3.52 31.15 -11.31
C ARG A 81 3.22 31.81 -12.65
N ASP A 82 3.67 31.16 -13.73
CA ASP A 82 3.30 31.58 -15.08
C ASP A 82 1.77 31.50 -15.26
N ALA A 83 1.14 32.56 -15.74
CA ALA A 83 -0.30 32.59 -15.95
C ALA A 83 -0.75 31.64 -17.07
N GLU A 84 0.15 31.23 -17.96
CA GLU A 84 -0.11 30.20 -18.99
C GLU A 84 0.12 28.77 -18.47
N ASN A 85 0.80 28.62 -17.33
CA ASN A 85 1.07 27.33 -16.70
C ASN A 85 1.10 27.43 -15.17
N LEU A 86 -0.10 27.43 -14.58
CA LEU A 86 -0.28 27.53 -13.12
C LEU A 86 0.17 26.29 -12.35
N ASP A 87 0.54 25.20 -13.02
CA ASP A 87 1.15 24.01 -12.41
C ASP A 87 2.67 23.93 -12.59
N GLY A 88 3.24 24.94 -13.26
CA GLY A 88 4.66 25.14 -13.45
C GLY A 88 5.42 25.53 -12.18
N PRO A 89 6.75 25.68 -12.28
CA PRO A 89 7.60 26.07 -11.16
C PRO A 89 7.26 27.49 -10.65
N ALA A 90 7.60 27.75 -9.38
CA ALA A 90 7.44 29.07 -8.80
C ALA A 90 8.35 30.09 -9.49
N VAL A 91 7.77 31.24 -9.86
CA VAL A 91 8.40 32.32 -10.61
C VAL A 91 8.78 33.45 -9.65
N GLY A 92 10.03 33.88 -9.70
CA GLY A 92 10.55 35.01 -8.91
C GLY A 92 10.82 34.69 -7.44
N SER A 93 11.04 35.75 -6.67
CA SER A 93 11.43 35.66 -5.27
C SER A 93 10.64 36.65 -4.42
N PHE A 94 10.35 36.30 -3.18
CA PHE A 94 9.65 37.15 -2.24
C PHE A 94 10.59 37.80 -1.23
N MET A 95 10.19 38.97 -0.75
CA MET A 95 10.79 39.70 0.34
C MET A 95 9.74 39.98 1.42
N LEU A 96 10.09 39.66 2.68
CA LEU A 96 9.17 39.78 3.81
C LEU A 96 9.10 41.21 4.33
N VAL A 97 7.88 41.69 4.58
CA VAL A 97 7.66 42.93 5.35
C VAL A 97 7.70 42.65 6.85
N ASP A 98 7.08 41.57 7.31
CA ASP A 98 7.06 41.15 8.72
C ASP A 98 7.63 39.74 8.92
N ARG A 99 8.81 39.67 9.55
CA ARG A 99 9.53 38.42 9.86
C ARG A 99 9.02 37.71 11.11
N ARG A 100 8.17 38.35 11.93
CA ARG A 100 7.62 37.73 13.14
C ARG A 100 6.57 36.68 12.80
N HIS A 101 5.78 36.94 11.76
CA HIS A 101 4.64 36.11 11.36
C HIS A 101 4.85 35.35 10.04
N SER A 102 5.89 35.69 9.28
CA SER A 102 6.16 35.15 7.95
C SER A 102 7.59 34.66 7.82
N GLN A 103 7.81 33.63 7.00
CA GLN A 103 9.11 33.08 6.64
C GLN A 103 9.17 32.79 5.14
N LEU A 104 10.38 32.86 4.58
CA LEU A 104 10.62 32.51 3.18
C LEU A 104 10.91 31.02 3.03
N LEU A 105 10.44 30.46 1.94
CA LEU A 105 10.68 29.08 1.57
C LEU A 105 11.31 29.01 0.17
N THR A 106 12.11 27.97 -0.04
CA THR A 106 12.68 27.62 -1.34
C THR A 106 11.84 26.49 -1.92
N CYS A 107 11.20 26.77 -3.04
CA CYS A 107 10.45 25.80 -3.83
C CYS A 107 11.19 25.52 -5.13
N GLY A 108 11.51 24.25 -5.38
CA GLY A 108 12.37 23.84 -6.49
C GLY A 108 13.78 24.42 -6.36
N HIS A 109 14.31 24.95 -7.46
CA HIS A 109 15.64 25.56 -7.52
C HIS A 109 15.65 27.06 -7.22
N THR A 110 14.47 27.70 -7.13
CA THR A 110 14.33 29.15 -6.94
C THR A 110 14.35 29.50 -5.46
N LYS A 111 15.37 30.25 -5.01
CA LYS A 111 15.45 30.71 -3.61
C LYS A 111 14.36 31.73 -3.30
N ASN A 112 13.82 31.67 -2.09
CA ASN A 112 12.79 32.59 -1.59
C ASN A 112 11.52 32.64 -2.49
N SER A 113 11.23 31.58 -3.23
CA SER A 113 10.15 31.54 -4.21
C SER A 113 8.74 31.36 -3.61
N ALA A 114 8.64 31.18 -2.30
CA ALA A 114 7.37 31.14 -1.60
C ALA A 114 7.45 31.78 -0.21
N VAL A 115 6.29 32.16 0.32
CA VAL A 115 6.15 32.70 1.68
C VAL A 115 5.17 31.86 2.48
N SER A 116 5.48 31.57 3.74
CA SER A 116 4.58 30.90 4.67
C SER A 116 4.61 31.50 6.08
N HIS A 117 3.77 30.98 6.96
CA HIS A 117 3.70 31.41 8.35
C HIS A 117 4.82 30.79 9.23
N THR A 118 5.25 31.51 10.27
CA THR A 118 6.18 31.02 11.30
C THR A 118 5.49 30.31 12.47
N SER A 119 4.24 30.69 12.76
CA SER A 119 3.45 30.17 13.88
C SER A 119 1.94 30.21 13.59
N LYS A 120 1.18 29.44 14.39
CA LYS A 120 -0.29 29.39 14.37
C LYS A 120 -1.00 30.63 14.95
N ALA A 121 -0.27 31.71 15.23
CA ALA A 121 -0.89 32.96 15.69
C ALA A 121 -1.92 33.45 14.64
N LYS A 122 -3.10 33.87 15.08
CA LYS A 122 -4.17 34.31 14.17
C LYS A 122 -3.81 35.60 13.45
N LYS A 123 -4.17 35.69 12.18
CA LYS A 123 -3.84 36.81 11.27
C LYS A 123 -5.08 37.17 10.44
N LYS A 124 -5.21 38.45 10.06
CA LYS A 124 -6.27 38.94 9.16
C LYS A 124 -5.74 39.36 7.79
N TYR A 125 -4.48 39.78 7.74
CA TYR A 125 -3.80 40.12 6.50
C TYR A 125 -2.31 39.81 6.59
N ILE A 126 -1.68 39.61 5.44
CA ILE A 126 -0.23 39.47 5.26
C ILE A 126 0.19 40.33 4.08
N LYS A 127 1.31 41.03 4.23
CA LYS A 127 1.91 41.87 3.19
C LYS A 127 3.33 41.40 2.88
N VAL A 128 3.62 41.19 1.61
CA VAL A 128 4.93 40.75 1.10
C VAL A 128 5.25 41.49 -0.21
N TYR A 129 6.52 41.57 -0.57
CA TYR A 129 6.93 42.04 -1.91
C TYR A 129 7.37 40.85 -2.75
N TRP A 130 6.98 40.85 -4.02
CA TRP A 130 7.45 39.91 -5.04
C TRP A 130 8.40 40.62 -6.00
N ILE A 131 9.52 39.97 -6.30
CA ILE A 131 10.59 40.48 -7.16
C ILE A 131 10.56 39.69 -8.46
N ALA A 132 10.34 40.39 -9.57
CA ALA A 132 10.32 39.78 -10.90
C ALA A 132 11.73 39.29 -11.30
N PRO A 133 11.91 38.03 -11.71
CA PRO A 133 13.21 37.52 -12.12
C PRO A 133 13.57 38.00 -13.54
N GLY A 134 14.85 37.92 -13.92
CA GLY A 134 15.34 38.35 -15.24
C GLY A 134 14.72 37.58 -16.42
N ASP A 135 14.37 36.32 -16.19
CA ASP A 135 13.74 35.38 -17.12
C ASP A 135 12.23 35.24 -16.89
N ALA A 136 11.58 36.27 -16.32
CA ALA A 136 10.15 36.23 -16.03
C ALA A 136 9.30 35.98 -17.30
N PRO A 137 8.24 35.16 -17.23
CA PRO A 137 7.28 34.99 -18.30
C PRO A 137 6.48 36.28 -18.54
N LYS A 138 5.82 36.38 -19.69
CA LYS A 138 5.08 37.58 -20.11
C LYS A 138 3.90 37.91 -19.18
N ARG A 139 3.29 36.89 -18.57
CA ARG A 139 2.15 37.02 -17.64
C ARG A 139 2.40 36.14 -16.42
N VAL A 140 2.23 36.70 -15.23
CA VAL A 140 2.45 36.02 -13.94
C VAL A 140 1.17 36.11 -13.12
N GLN A 141 0.77 35.00 -12.48
CA GLN A 141 -0.37 34.98 -11.58
C GLN A 141 0.06 34.57 -10.16
N PHE A 142 -0.47 35.28 -9.17
CA PHE A 142 -0.27 34.97 -7.75
C PHE A 142 -1.28 33.95 -7.27
N LEU A 143 -0.84 33.00 -6.45
CA LEU A 143 -1.66 31.96 -5.84
C LEU A 143 -1.46 31.96 -4.33
N ALA A 144 -2.52 31.66 -3.58
CA ALA A 144 -2.44 31.48 -2.14
C ALA A 144 -3.21 30.26 -1.66
N THR A 145 -2.70 29.70 -0.57
CA THR A 145 -3.38 28.71 0.26
C THR A 145 -3.53 29.29 1.65
N VAL A 146 -4.72 29.15 2.23
CA VAL A 146 -5.06 29.70 3.55
C VAL A 146 -5.61 28.59 4.44
N VAL A 147 -5.07 28.48 5.65
CA VAL A 147 -5.48 27.53 6.68
C VAL A 147 -6.12 28.30 7.82
N LYS A 148 -7.43 28.13 8.00
CA LYS A 148 -8.19 28.74 9.12
C LYS A 148 -8.07 27.89 10.39
N LYS A 149 -8.11 26.56 10.24
CA LYS A 149 -7.82 25.55 11.27
C LYS A 149 -7.22 24.32 10.60
N TYR A 150 -6.64 23.40 11.36
CA TYR A 150 -5.98 22.18 10.83
C TYR A 150 -6.79 21.46 9.72
N LYS A 151 -8.10 21.29 9.88
CA LYS A 151 -8.97 20.63 8.89
C LYS A 151 -9.76 21.57 7.97
N ILE A 152 -9.58 22.89 8.08
CA ILE A 152 -10.37 23.91 7.37
C ILE A 152 -9.41 24.84 6.63
N PHE A 153 -9.30 24.66 5.32
CA PHE A 153 -8.37 25.39 4.48
C PHE A 153 -8.85 25.52 3.03
N TRP A 154 -8.26 26.46 2.29
CA TRP A 154 -8.49 26.74 0.87
C TRP A 154 -7.15 26.68 0.15
N VAL A 155 -7.14 26.19 -1.08
CA VAL A 155 -5.93 25.96 -1.88
C VAL A 155 -6.04 26.66 -3.23
N LYS A 156 -4.91 27.14 -3.77
CA LYS A 156 -4.81 27.75 -5.10
C LYS A 156 -5.86 28.86 -5.34
N ILE A 157 -6.08 29.71 -4.32
CA ILE A 157 -6.91 30.90 -4.47
C ILE A 157 -6.26 31.78 -5.56
N PRO A 158 -6.96 32.07 -6.67
CA PRO A 158 -6.38 32.83 -7.77
C PRO A 158 -6.32 34.33 -7.41
N GLY A 159 -5.13 34.90 -7.51
CA GLY A 159 -4.89 36.33 -7.44
C GLY A 159 -4.91 37.00 -8.83
N PRO A 160 -4.70 38.32 -8.88
CA PRO A 160 -4.62 39.08 -10.13
C PRO A 160 -3.41 38.66 -10.98
N ILE A 161 -3.57 38.76 -12.29
CA ILE A 161 -2.51 38.53 -13.28
C ILE A 161 -1.77 39.84 -13.52
N VAL A 162 -0.44 39.80 -13.48
CA VAL A 162 0.45 40.92 -13.80
C VAL A 162 1.21 40.61 -15.08
N SER A 163 1.40 41.60 -15.96
CA SER A 163 1.97 41.39 -17.30
C SER A 163 3.13 42.33 -17.62
N GLN A 164 4.04 41.95 -18.51
CA GLN A 164 5.09 42.86 -18.97
C GLN A 164 4.54 43.87 -19.99
N PRO A 165 4.98 45.15 -19.97
CA PRO A 165 4.59 46.14 -20.97
C PRO A 165 4.97 45.68 -22.37
N SER A 166 4.01 45.61 -23.29
CA SER A 166 4.26 45.19 -24.67
C SER A 166 4.91 46.32 -25.49
N VAL A 167 6.07 46.07 -26.10
CA VAL A 167 6.60 46.90 -27.20
C VAL A 167 5.86 46.51 -28.48
N LEU A 168 5.05 47.45 -28.98
CA LEU A 168 4.29 47.44 -30.24
C LEU A 168 3.30 46.29 -30.46
N SER A 169 2.04 46.64 -30.22
CA SER A 169 0.86 46.08 -30.84
C SER A 169 1.05 45.89 -32.35
N SER A 170 0.82 44.68 -32.84
CA SER A 170 0.40 44.47 -34.23
C SER A 170 -1.13 44.53 -34.28
N THR A 171 -1.59 45.44 -35.11
CA THR A 171 -2.96 45.87 -35.46
C THR A 171 -3.95 44.71 -35.67
N PRO A 172 -5.25 44.89 -35.38
CA PRO A 172 -6.27 43.87 -35.59
C PRO A 172 -6.61 43.73 -37.08
N LEU A 173 -6.58 42.50 -37.59
CA LEU A 173 -7.16 42.18 -38.90
C LEU A 173 -8.18 41.04 -38.77
N LEU A 174 -9.43 41.48 -38.87
CA LEU A 174 -10.57 40.82 -39.51
C LEU A 174 -10.86 39.36 -39.14
N HIS A 175 -11.96 39.24 -38.41
CA HIS A 175 -12.89 38.12 -38.32
C HIS A 175 -12.97 37.37 -39.66
N VAL A 176 -12.26 36.25 -39.75
CA VAL A 176 -12.62 35.16 -40.67
C VAL A 176 -13.33 34.15 -39.80
N THR A 177 -14.64 34.01 -40.05
CA THR A 177 -15.46 32.91 -39.56
C THR A 177 -14.84 31.62 -40.09
N SER A 178 -13.92 31.02 -39.34
CA SER A 178 -13.52 29.64 -39.56
C SER A 178 -14.62 28.79 -38.95
N GLU A 179 -15.41 28.17 -39.81
CA GLU A 179 -16.18 26.99 -39.44
C GLU A 179 -15.27 26.07 -38.63
N ALA A 180 -15.83 25.54 -37.54
CA ALA A 180 -15.22 24.50 -36.76
C ALA A 180 -15.03 23.28 -37.66
N VAL A 181 -13.84 23.13 -38.24
CA VAL A 181 -13.35 21.82 -38.66
C VAL A 181 -12.99 21.10 -37.37
N SER A 182 -14.00 20.46 -36.80
CA SER A 182 -13.80 19.35 -35.89
C SER A 182 -13.02 18.30 -36.68
N THR A 183 -11.73 18.14 -36.39
CA THR A 183 -11.04 16.88 -36.66
C THR A 183 -11.61 15.87 -35.68
N SER A 184 -12.77 15.30 -36.04
CA SER A 184 -13.23 14.05 -35.46
C SER A 184 -12.21 12.99 -35.85
N HIS A 185 -11.31 12.63 -34.94
CA HIS A 185 -10.75 11.29 -34.97
C HIS A 185 -11.95 10.34 -34.88
N SER A 186 -12.17 9.56 -35.94
CA SER A 186 -13.28 8.63 -36.02
C SER A 186 -13.00 7.45 -35.10
N ASP A 187 -13.37 7.58 -33.83
CA ASP A 187 -13.42 6.46 -32.88
C ASP A 187 -14.37 5.41 -33.45
N SER A 188 -13.86 4.20 -33.67
CA SER A 188 -14.61 3.15 -34.34
C SER A 188 -15.08 2.07 -33.36
N PHE A 189 -16.35 1.68 -33.46
CA PHE A 189 -16.91 0.61 -32.63
C PHE A 189 -16.43 -0.77 -33.10
N LEU A 190 -15.91 -1.58 -32.16
CA LEU A 190 -15.37 -2.91 -32.44
C LEU A 190 -16.49 -3.97 -32.46
N SER A 191 -16.79 -4.48 -33.66
CA SER A 191 -17.89 -5.43 -33.88
C SER A 191 -17.64 -6.86 -33.37
N LYS A 192 -16.39 -7.27 -33.16
CA LYS A 192 -16.02 -8.60 -32.65
C LYS A 192 -15.08 -8.49 -31.45
N PRO A 193 -15.17 -9.40 -30.46
CA PRO A 193 -14.20 -9.41 -29.36
C PRO A 193 -12.81 -9.79 -29.84
N PHE A 194 -11.79 -9.36 -29.08
CA PHE A 194 -10.40 -9.79 -29.31
C PHE A 194 -10.22 -11.31 -29.14
N ASN A 195 -9.12 -11.84 -29.69
CA ASN A 195 -8.70 -13.23 -29.50
C ASN A 195 -7.23 -13.32 -29.08
N ALA A 196 -6.85 -14.44 -28.47
CA ALA A 196 -5.50 -14.68 -27.97
C ALA A 196 -4.68 -15.65 -28.85
N SER A 197 -5.15 -16.02 -30.05
CA SER A 197 -4.50 -17.06 -30.87
C SER A 197 -3.11 -16.68 -31.37
N ALA A 198 -2.81 -15.38 -31.45
CA ALA A 198 -1.52 -14.86 -31.89
C ALA A 198 -0.54 -14.56 -30.73
N CYS A 199 -0.95 -14.80 -29.48
CA CYS A 199 -0.09 -14.59 -28.31
C CYS A 199 1.10 -15.55 -28.29
N GLY A 200 2.28 -15.02 -27.98
CA GLY A 200 3.54 -15.79 -27.96
C GLY A 200 4.10 -16.18 -29.32
N SER A 201 3.39 -15.89 -30.42
CA SER A 201 3.88 -16.13 -31.79
C SER A 201 4.09 -14.82 -32.55
N MET A 202 3.07 -13.96 -32.60
CA MET A 202 3.14 -12.65 -33.25
C MET A 202 2.89 -11.48 -32.28
N LYS A 203 2.19 -11.73 -31.18
CA LYS A 203 1.84 -10.73 -30.17
C LYS A 203 2.53 -11.05 -28.85
N PHE A 204 3.08 -10.04 -28.20
CA PHE A 204 3.42 -10.11 -26.79
C PHE A 204 2.14 -9.89 -25.98
N CYS A 205 1.77 -10.83 -25.11
CA CYS A 205 0.52 -10.81 -24.37
C CYS A 205 0.75 -10.93 -22.86
N ILE A 206 -0.10 -10.25 -22.10
CA ILE A 206 -0.24 -10.40 -20.65
C ILE A 206 -1.66 -10.88 -20.38
N ARG A 207 -1.80 -12.02 -19.69
CA ARG A 207 -3.09 -12.66 -19.39
C ARG A 207 -3.22 -13.04 -17.93
N ASN A 208 -4.34 -12.65 -17.33
CA ASN A 208 -4.69 -13.07 -15.98
C ASN A 208 -6.19 -13.40 -15.89
N PRO A 209 -6.58 -14.65 -15.55
CA PRO A 209 -5.72 -15.83 -15.33
C PRO A 209 -4.92 -16.26 -16.58
N SER A 210 -3.85 -17.03 -16.39
CA SER A 210 -3.09 -17.57 -17.52
C SER A 210 -3.98 -18.38 -18.45
N ASN A 211 -3.80 -18.24 -19.76
CA ASN A 211 -4.60 -18.91 -20.77
C ASN A 211 -6.09 -18.50 -20.86
N CYS A 212 -6.50 -17.38 -20.25
CA CYS A 212 -7.86 -16.88 -20.38
C CYS A 212 -8.20 -16.35 -21.79
N ASP A 213 -9.50 -16.38 -22.11
CA ASP A 213 -10.06 -15.82 -23.34
C ASP A 213 -10.40 -14.33 -23.17
N PRO A 214 -9.81 -13.40 -23.95
CA PRO A 214 -10.05 -11.96 -23.83
C PRO A 214 -11.50 -11.54 -24.11
N GLY A 215 -12.32 -12.39 -24.75
CA GLY A 215 -13.76 -12.15 -24.90
C GLY A 215 -14.59 -12.42 -23.64
N SER A 216 -14.01 -13.07 -22.63
CA SER A 216 -14.69 -13.41 -21.38
C SER A 216 -14.54 -12.31 -20.32
N GLY A 217 -15.61 -12.07 -19.55
CA GLY A 217 -15.62 -11.19 -18.38
C GLY A 217 -14.81 -11.69 -17.18
N SER A 218 -14.00 -12.73 -17.34
CA SER A 218 -13.04 -13.19 -16.32
C SER A 218 -11.58 -12.97 -16.73
N CYS A 219 -11.32 -12.43 -17.93
CA CYS A 219 -9.98 -12.32 -18.48
C CYS A 219 -9.50 -10.87 -18.47
N PHE A 220 -8.32 -10.67 -17.88
CA PHE A 220 -7.57 -9.44 -17.97
C PHE A 220 -6.47 -9.61 -19.00
N PHE A 221 -6.57 -8.88 -20.11
CA PHE A 221 -5.78 -9.09 -21.30
C PHE A 221 -5.17 -7.79 -21.80
N LEU A 222 -3.90 -7.85 -22.18
CA LEU A 222 -3.18 -6.79 -22.87
C LEU A 222 -2.28 -7.43 -23.90
N SER A 223 -2.29 -6.93 -25.14
CA SER A 223 -1.42 -7.38 -26.21
C SER A 223 -0.66 -6.22 -26.85
N PHE A 224 0.51 -6.54 -27.37
CA PHE A 224 1.35 -5.65 -28.16
C PHE A 224 1.76 -6.41 -29.43
N GLN A 225 1.45 -5.84 -30.58
CA GLN A 225 1.87 -6.35 -31.88
C GLN A 225 2.74 -5.29 -32.56
N GLN A 226 4.01 -5.62 -32.79
CA GLN A 226 4.91 -4.71 -33.48
C GLN A 226 4.56 -4.60 -34.98
N GLU A 227 4.51 -3.38 -35.49
CA GLU A 227 4.18 -3.04 -36.88
C GLU A 227 5.17 -1.97 -37.38
N GLU A 228 6.23 -2.36 -38.09
CA GLU A 228 7.27 -1.46 -38.63
C GLU A 228 7.80 -0.42 -37.61
N SER A 229 7.18 0.78 -37.55
CA SER A 229 7.53 1.90 -36.68
C SER A 229 6.51 2.19 -35.55
N SER A 230 5.49 1.35 -35.44
CA SER A 230 4.39 1.45 -34.49
C SER A 230 4.11 0.12 -33.80
N VAL A 231 3.27 0.16 -32.79
CA VAL A 231 2.77 -1.01 -32.06
C VAL A 231 1.27 -0.89 -31.98
N PHE A 232 0.58 -1.94 -32.41
CA PHE A 232 -0.85 -2.10 -32.23
C PHE A 232 -1.11 -2.75 -30.86
N ILE A 233 -1.93 -2.08 -30.05
CA ILE A 233 -2.15 -2.42 -28.65
C ILE A 233 -3.62 -2.75 -28.47
N GLU A 234 -3.93 -3.88 -27.85
CA GLU A 234 -5.30 -4.27 -27.49
C GLU A 234 -5.38 -4.56 -26.00
N MET A 235 -6.42 -4.07 -25.33
CA MET A 235 -6.68 -4.37 -23.92
C MET A 235 -8.12 -4.77 -23.70
N SER A 236 -8.35 -5.74 -22.81
CA SER A 236 -9.67 -6.24 -22.42
C SER A 236 -9.72 -6.51 -20.93
N GLY A 237 -10.84 -6.21 -20.28
CA GLY A 237 -11.00 -6.48 -18.85
C GLY A 237 -12.43 -6.37 -18.33
N PRO A 238 -12.70 -6.92 -17.13
CA PRO A 238 -14.02 -6.90 -16.50
C PRO A 238 -14.29 -5.54 -15.83
N SER A 239 -14.74 -4.58 -16.62
CA SER A 239 -14.99 -3.22 -16.17
C SER A 239 -16.06 -2.55 -17.02
N GLU A 240 -16.93 -1.78 -16.37
CA GLU A 240 -17.86 -0.85 -17.04
C GLU A 240 -17.43 0.61 -16.88
N GLY A 241 -16.41 0.88 -16.05
CA GLY A 241 -15.93 2.22 -15.76
C GLY A 241 -14.70 2.57 -16.59
N TYR A 242 -13.53 2.09 -16.15
CA TYR A 242 -12.29 2.29 -16.90
C TYR A 242 -11.39 1.07 -16.87
N LEU A 243 -10.51 0.99 -17.86
CA LEU A 243 -9.46 -0.01 -18.02
C LEU A 243 -8.16 0.71 -18.34
N ALA A 244 -7.07 0.36 -17.68
CA ALA A 244 -5.79 1.06 -17.82
C ALA A 244 -4.61 0.09 -17.82
N PHE A 245 -3.57 0.46 -18.55
CA PHE A 245 -2.23 -0.10 -18.34
C PHE A 245 -1.19 1.00 -18.22
N ALA A 246 -0.06 0.70 -17.59
CA ALA A 246 1.06 1.62 -17.48
C ALA A 246 2.40 0.91 -17.64
N LEU A 247 3.38 1.61 -18.19
CA LEU A 247 4.78 1.20 -18.27
C LEU A 247 5.56 1.88 -17.14
N SER A 248 6.30 1.09 -16.38
CA SER A 248 7.06 1.56 -15.22
C SER A 248 8.49 1.03 -15.18
N HIS A 249 9.38 1.79 -14.57
CA HIS A 249 10.75 1.37 -14.31
C HIS A 249 10.90 0.52 -13.05
N ASP A 250 9.89 0.50 -12.17
CA ASP A 250 9.89 -0.27 -10.94
C ASP A 250 8.52 -0.91 -10.68
N GLN A 251 8.35 -1.56 -9.53
CA GLN A 251 7.06 -2.15 -9.13
C GLN A 251 6.24 -1.18 -8.25
N TRP A 252 6.51 0.13 -8.34
CA TRP A 252 5.89 1.18 -7.55
C TRP A 252 5.19 2.22 -8.43
N MET A 253 3.88 2.34 -8.26
CA MET A 253 3.10 3.38 -8.95
C MET A 253 3.58 4.78 -8.54
N GLY A 254 4.09 5.57 -9.48
CA GLY A 254 4.97 6.67 -9.10
C GLY A 254 5.38 7.64 -10.19
N GLY A 255 5.81 7.11 -11.34
CA GLY A 255 6.38 7.89 -12.43
C GLY A 255 6.21 7.16 -13.75
N ASP A 256 4.97 6.75 -14.03
CA ASP A 256 4.65 5.74 -15.03
C ASP A 256 3.94 6.35 -16.24
N ASP A 257 4.23 5.80 -17.42
CA ASP A 257 3.56 6.13 -18.68
C ASP A 257 2.29 5.30 -18.83
N ALA A 258 1.11 5.91 -18.67
CA ALA A 258 -0.18 5.24 -18.60
C ALA A 258 -1.10 5.53 -19.80
N TYR A 259 -1.92 4.53 -20.12
CA TYR A 259 -2.94 4.54 -21.16
C TYR A 259 -4.24 4.05 -20.54
N MET A 260 -5.34 4.77 -20.75
CA MET A 260 -6.60 4.52 -20.08
C MET A 260 -7.77 4.60 -21.06
N CYS A 261 -8.60 3.58 -21.06
CA CYS A 261 -9.94 3.60 -21.62
C CYS A 261 -10.93 3.99 -20.54
N VAL A 262 -11.66 5.07 -20.75
CA VAL A 262 -12.63 5.60 -19.80
C VAL A 262 -13.98 5.63 -20.48
N ASN A 263 -14.97 5.02 -19.84
CA ASN A 263 -16.36 5.12 -20.24
C ASN A 263 -16.95 6.43 -19.71
N GLU A 264 -17.33 7.32 -20.63
CA GLU A 264 -18.01 8.59 -20.39
C GLU A 264 -19.36 8.52 -21.12
N ASP A 265 -20.47 8.49 -20.38
CA ASP A 265 -21.82 8.38 -20.93
C ASP A 265 -22.02 7.28 -22.01
N TYR A 266 -21.51 6.07 -21.76
CA TYR A 266 -21.57 4.90 -22.68
C TYR A 266 -20.72 5.03 -23.95
N HIS A 267 -19.89 6.06 -24.02
CA HIS A 267 -18.87 6.22 -25.05
C HIS A 267 -17.48 6.06 -24.41
N VAL A 268 -16.62 5.24 -25.01
CA VAL A 268 -15.29 4.98 -24.45
C VAL A 268 -14.26 5.87 -25.13
N HIS A 269 -13.60 6.71 -24.32
CA HIS A 269 -12.48 7.51 -24.77
C HIS A 269 -11.15 6.92 -24.31
N VAL A 270 -10.15 6.97 -25.20
CA VAL A 270 -8.79 6.51 -24.89
C VAL A 270 -7.90 7.72 -24.64
N HIS A 271 -7.41 7.80 -23.40
CA HIS A 271 -6.56 8.87 -22.92
C HIS A 271 -5.17 8.35 -22.62
N THR A 272 -4.19 9.22 -22.83
CA THR A 272 -2.83 9.04 -22.37
C THR A 272 -2.62 9.87 -21.12
N ALA A 273 -2.01 9.30 -20.09
CA ALA A 273 -1.74 9.99 -18.82
C ALA A 273 -0.35 9.69 -18.27
N TYR A 274 0.14 10.56 -17.39
CA TYR A 274 1.33 10.32 -16.58
C TYR A 274 0.94 10.14 -15.11
N LEU A 275 1.45 9.09 -14.47
CA LEU A 275 1.11 8.79 -13.07
C LEU A 275 2.15 9.39 -12.13
N LYS A 276 1.69 10.19 -11.16
CA LYS A 276 2.51 10.75 -10.07
C LYS A 276 2.10 10.17 -8.72
N GLY A 277 2.81 9.14 -8.27
CA GLY A 277 2.47 8.45 -7.03
C GLY A 277 1.05 7.86 -7.05
N ARG A 278 0.33 7.99 -5.92
CA ARG A 278 -1.07 7.56 -5.79
C ARG A 278 -2.04 8.74 -5.84
N SER A 279 -1.83 9.63 -6.80
CA SER A 279 -2.73 10.76 -7.08
C SER A 279 -3.52 10.48 -8.37
N PRO A 280 -4.59 11.24 -8.66
CA PRO A 280 -5.27 11.16 -9.94
C PRO A 280 -4.27 11.32 -11.11
N PRO A 281 -4.48 10.64 -12.25
CA PRO A 281 -3.59 10.75 -13.40
C PRO A 281 -3.52 12.18 -13.94
N ASP A 282 -2.33 12.60 -14.38
CA ASP A 282 -2.17 13.83 -15.16
C ASP A 282 -2.44 13.50 -16.64
N TRP A 283 -3.57 13.96 -17.16
CA TRP A 283 -3.98 13.72 -18.54
C TRP A 283 -3.18 14.56 -19.54
N ASP A 284 -2.83 13.98 -20.69
CA ASP A 284 -2.27 14.76 -21.80
C ASP A 284 -3.36 15.57 -22.52
N SER A 285 -2.99 16.74 -23.02
CA SER A 285 -3.87 17.59 -23.85
C SER A 285 -4.02 17.08 -25.29
N GLU A 286 -3.06 16.30 -25.79
CA GLU A 286 -3.06 15.69 -27.12
C GLU A 286 -2.66 14.22 -26.96
N ASN A 287 -3.40 13.31 -27.61
CA ASN A 287 -3.07 11.89 -27.63
C ASN A 287 -2.41 11.53 -28.97
N GLY A 288 -1.13 11.13 -28.93
CA GLY A 288 -0.40 10.64 -30.11
C GLY A 288 -0.82 9.24 -30.58
N LEU A 289 -2.10 8.89 -30.42
CA LEU A 289 -2.68 7.59 -30.71
C LEU A 289 -3.42 7.63 -32.06
N GLU A 290 -3.25 6.58 -32.85
CA GLU A 290 -3.88 6.39 -34.16
C GLU A 290 -4.82 5.17 -34.08
N ASP A 291 -5.79 5.05 -35.00
CA ASP A 291 -6.68 3.88 -35.14
C ASP A 291 -7.38 3.43 -33.85
N VAL A 292 -7.92 4.38 -33.09
CA VAL A 292 -8.62 4.10 -31.83
C VAL A 292 -9.94 3.39 -32.10
N SER A 293 -10.16 2.28 -31.39
CA SER A 293 -11.42 1.55 -31.41
C SER A 293 -11.76 0.98 -30.05
N TRP A 294 -13.04 0.79 -29.79
CA TRP A 294 -13.52 0.35 -28.48
C TRP A 294 -14.78 -0.52 -28.57
N ARG A 295 -15.05 -1.27 -27.51
CA ARG A 295 -16.28 -2.05 -27.31
C ARG A 295 -16.56 -2.20 -25.82
N LEU A 296 -17.81 -2.01 -25.44
CA LEU A 296 -18.31 -2.30 -24.10
C LEU A 296 -19.58 -3.15 -24.23
N VAL A 297 -19.46 -4.46 -23.96
CA VAL A 297 -20.57 -5.43 -24.06
C VAL A 297 -20.46 -6.43 -22.91
N ASP A 298 -21.57 -6.75 -22.26
CA ASP A 298 -21.66 -7.73 -21.16
C ASP A 298 -20.65 -7.49 -20.02
N GLY A 299 -20.41 -6.21 -19.68
CA GLY A 299 -19.47 -5.82 -18.62
C GLY A 299 -17.99 -5.98 -18.98
N VAL A 300 -17.67 -6.22 -20.26
CA VAL A 300 -16.31 -6.33 -20.78
C VAL A 300 -15.95 -5.09 -21.58
N LEU A 301 -14.99 -4.31 -21.07
CA LEU A 301 -14.43 -3.15 -21.74
C LEU A 301 -13.21 -3.56 -22.56
N GLN A 302 -13.24 -3.24 -23.85
CA GLN A 302 -12.21 -3.52 -24.81
C GLN A 302 -11.81 -2.27 -25.57
N CYS A 303 -10.52 -2.05 -25.72
CA CYS A 303 -9.99 -0.99 -26.57
C CYS A 303 -8.80 -1.47 -27.38
N SER A 304 -8.64 -0.90 -28.55
CA SER A 304 -7.37 -0.97 -29.26
C SER A 304 -6.99 0.37 -29.87
N PHE A 305 -5.70 0.55 -30.04
CA PHE A 305 -5.13 1.73 -30.68
C PHE A 305 -3.72 1.42 -31.17
N ARG A 306 -3.26 2.23 -32.12
CA ARG A 306 -1.91 2.20 -32.66
C ARG A 306 -1.09 3.33 -32.05
N ARG A 307 0.14 3.00 -31.64
CA ARG A 307 1.08 3.96 -31.05
C ARG A 307 2.45 3.82 -31.71
N ARG A 308 3.06 4.94 -32.11
CA ARG A 308 4.46 4.93 -32.59
C ARG A 308 5.41 4.46 -31.50
N VAL A 309 6.48 3.75 -31.88
CA VAL A 309 7.48 3.24 -30.92
C VAL A 309 8.13 4.40 -30.14
N HIS A 310 8.44 5.48 -30.85
CA HIS A 310 9.05 6.70 -30.31
C HIS A 310 8.08 7.88 -30.39
N LEU A 311 7.90 8.59 -29.28
CA LEU A 311 7.08 9.81 -29.19
C LEU A 311 7.89 10.99 -28.62
N PRO A 312 8.88 11.51 -29.38
CA PRO A 312 9.80 12.54 -28.89
C PRO A 312 9.11 13.89 -28.56
N THR A 313 7.95 14.15 -29.14
CA THR A 313 7.17 15.39 -28.94
C THR A 313 6.51 15.44 -27.55
N TYR A 314 6.28 14.30 -26.91
CA TYR A 314 5.48 14.20 -25.69
C TYR A 314 6.38 13.93 -24.47
N LYS A 315 6.60 14.95 -23.65
CA LYS A 315 7.42 14.84 -22.43
C LYS A 315 6.77 13.87 -21.44
N GLY A 316 7.53 12.86 -20.99
CA GLY A 316 7.06 11.87 -20.01
C GLY A 316 6.54 10.56 -20.62
N ARG A 317 6.53 10.43 -21.96
CA ARG A 317 6.21 9.17 -22.65
C ARG A 317 7.43 8.28 -22.78
N PHE A 318 7.23 6.98 -22.62
CA PHE A 318 8.28 5.97 -22.64
C PHE A 318 8.41 5.38 -24.06
N ASN A 319 9.63 4.99 -24.46
CA ASN A 319 9.78 4.35 -25.77
C ASN A 319 9.38 2.87 -25.67
N LEU A 320 8.67 2.32 -26.65
CA LEU A 320 8.20 0.92 -26.57
C LEU A 320 9.29 -0.12 -26.83
N ASP A 321 10.46 0.30 -27.33
CA ASP A 321 11.61 -0.55 -27.61
C ASP A 321 12.53 -0.77 -26.39
N ALA A 322 12.16 -0.21 -25.24
CA ALA A 322 12.83 -0.44 -23.96
C ALA A 322 12.06 -1.45 -23.08
N SER A 323 12.67 -1.85 -21.96
CA SER A 323 12.10 -2.85 -21.05
C SER A 323 11.50 -2.23 -19.79
N TYR A 324 10.26 -2.61 -19.47
CA TYR A 324 9.50 -2.04 -18.36
C TYR A 324 8.72 -3.11 -17.58
N TYR A 325 8.41 -2.82 -16.32
CA TYR A 325 7.29 -3.46 -15.66
C TYR A 325 6.00 -2.95 -16.28
N ILE A 326 5.04 -3.85 -16.46
CA ILE A 326 3.76 -3.52 -17.06
C ILE A 326 2.68 -3.69 -15.99
N PHE A 327 1.96 -2.61 -15.75
CA PHE A 327 0.88 -2.52 -14.79
C PHE A 327 -0.43 -2.56 -15.54
N MET A 328 -1.43 -3.22 -14.97
CA MET A 328 -2.79 -3.17 -15.49
C MET A 328 -3.78 -2.99 -14.34
N ALA A 329 -4.77 -2.12 -14.51
CA ALA A 329 -5.78 -1.84 -13.51
C ALA A 329 -7.14 -1.54 -14.15
N HIS A 330 -8.21 -1.76 -13.40
CA HIS A 330 -9.56 -1.39 -13.79
C HIS A 330 -10.32 -0.87 -12.57
N GLY A 331 -11.32 -0.03 -12.81
CA GLY A 331 -12.10 0.57 -11.75
C GLY A 331 -13.37 1.23 -12.27
N LYS A 332 -14.06 1.92 -11.36
CA LYS A 332 -15.30 2.63 -11.70
C LYS A 332 -14.97 4.00 -12.27
N ALA A 333 -15.78 4.45 -13.22
CA ALA A 333 -15.83 5.83 -13.71
C ALA A 333 -17.24 6.36 -13.48
N SER A 334 -17.34 7.65 -13.18
CA SER A 334 -18.60 8.38 -13.18
C SER A 334 -19.10 8.62 -14.61
N GLU A 335 -20.35 9.05 -14.76
CA GLU A 335 -20.96 9.42 -16.04
C GLU A 335 -20.15 10.49 -16.79
N ASP A 336 -19.59 11.47 -16.06
CA ASP A 336 -18.71 12.54 -16.56
C ASP A 336 -17.26 12.11 -16.85
N GLY A 337 -16.98 10.80 -16.91
CA GLY A 337 -15.64 10.28 -17.15
C GLY A 337 -14.67 10.39 -15.96
N LEU A 338 -15.13 10.87 -14.78
CA LEU A 338 -14.29 10.95 -13.60
C LEU A 338 -13.95 9.55 -13.07
N ILE A 339 -12.68 9.16 -13.16
CA ILE A 339 -12.22 7.85 -12.66
C ILE A 339 -12.08 7.83 -11.13
N HIS A 340 -12.44 6.69 -10.54
CA HIS A 340 -12.30 6.43 -9.12
C HIS A 340 -11.14 5.47 -8.86
N LYS A 341 -10.64 5.47 -7.62
CA LYS A 341 -9.60 4.55 -7.21
C LYS A 341 -10.03 3.08 -7.43
N HIS A 342 -9.18 2.30 -8.08
CA HIS A 342 -9.36 0.85 -8.19
C HIS A 342 -9.38 0.17 -6.82
N HIS A 343 -10.21 -0.85 -6.65
CA HIS A 343 -10.41 -1.56 -5.37
C HIS A 343 -9.36 -2.66 -5.14
N ARG A 344 -8.93 -3.35 -6.20
CA ARG A 344 -7.87 -4.37 -6.18
C ARG A 344 -6.51 -3.77 -6.48
N GLN A 345 -5.42 -4.40 -6.01
CA GLN A 345 -4.09 -4.03 -6.47
C GLN A 345 -3.97 -4.20 -8.00
N PRO A 346 -3.19 -3.34 -8.70
CA PRO A 346 -2.89 -3.53 -10.10
C PRO A 346 -2.23 -4.89 -10.35
N LEU A 347 -2.50 -5.48 -11.50
CA LEU A 347 -1.75 -6.63 -11.98
C LEU A 347 -0.38 -6.12 -12.46
N ILE A 348 0.71 -6.67 -11.94
CA ILE A 348 2.08 -6.27 -12.28
C ILE A 348 2.85 -7.49 -12.81
N THR A 349 3.61 -7.31 -13.88
CA THR A 349 4.51 -8.35 -14.41
C THR A 349 5.61 -8.72 -13.39
N SER A 350 6.06 -9.98 -13.41
CA SER A 350 7.08 -10.48 -12.48
C SER A 350 8.48 -9.88 -12.73
N GLY A 351 8.72 -9.37 -13.93
CA GLY A 351 9.96 -8.74 -14.35
C GLY A 351 9.72 -7.61 -15.35
N ILE A 352 10.81 -7.08 -15.88
CA ILE A 352 10.80 -6.09 -16.97
C ILE A 352 10.79 -6.79 -18.33
N TYR A 353 10.00 -6.27 -19.26
CA TYR A 353 9.82 -6.85 -20.59
C TYR A 353 9.90 -5.79 -21.68
N ASN A 354 10.54 -6.14 -22.80
CA ASN A 354 10.49 -5.37 -24.04
C ASN A 354 9.34 -5.89 -24.91
N VAL A 355 8.30 -5.06 -25.09
CA VAL A 355 7.07 -5.44 -25.80
C VAL A 355 7.24 -5.52 -27.32
N THR A 356 8.29 -4.89 -27.88
CA THR A 356 8.69 -5.04 -29.30
C THR A 356 9.77 -6.11 -29.49
N GLY A 357 10.11 -6.85 -28.44
CA GLY A 357 11.08 -7.93 -28.49
C GLY A 357 10.47 -9.25 -28.98
N VAL A 358 11.00 -10.37 -28.48
CA VAL A 358 10.44 -11.70 -28.78
C VAL A 358 9.01 -11.79 -28.23
N PRO A 359 8.01 -12.14 -29.06
CA PRO A 359 6.64 -12.36 -28.61
C PRO A 359 6.57 -13.41 -27.51
N GLN A 360 5.89 -13.09 -26.42
CA GLN A 360 5.69 -13.98 -25.27
C GLN A 360 4.24 -13.92 -24.80
N ASP A 361 3.85 -14.90 -24.02
CA ASP A 361 2.54 -14.95 -23.38
C ASP A 361 2.73 -15.16 -21.89
N ILE A 362 2.63 -14.07 -21.15
CA ILE A 362 3.02 -13.99 -19.74
C ILE A 362 1.83 -13.68 -18.84
N GLY A 363 2.00 -13.93 -17.55
CA GLY A 363 1.05 -13.51 -16.52
C GLY A 363 1.55 -12.31 -15.71
N GLY A 364 0.78 -11.96 -14.69
CA GLY A 364 1.18 -11.02 -13.66
C GLY A 364 0.68 -11.46 -12.29
N SER A 365 1.12 -10.75 -11.25
CA SER A 365 0.72 -10.94 -9.86
C SER A 365 0.10 -9.65 -9.35
N ARG A 366 -1.03 -9.76 -8.63
CA ARG A 366 -1.62 -8.60 -7.93
C ARG A 366 -1.00 -8.41 -6.54
N SER A 367 -0.41 -9.48 -6.01
CA SER A 367 0.13 -9.51 -4.67
C SER A 367 1.66 -9.31 -4.68
N PRO A 368 2.19 -8.26 -4.02
CA PRO A 368 3.63 -8.01 -3.96
C PRO A 368 4.38 -9.11 -3.20
N GLN A 369 5.61 -9.40 -3.62
CA GLN A 369 6.42 -10.48 -3.03
C GLN A 369 6.64 -10.30 -1.52
N LEU A 370 6.87 -9.07 -1.06
CA LEU A 370 7.05 -8.77 0.37
C LEU A 370 5.78 -9.07 1.19
N ILE A 371 4.59 -8.85 0.62
CA ILE A 371 3.31 -9.13 1.28
C ILE A 371 3.01 -10.63 1.27
N LYS A 372 3.34 -11.33 0.18
CA LYS A 372 3.29 -12.81 0.13
C LYS A 372 4.19 -13.42 1.21
N LEU A 373 5.42 -12.94 1.33
CA LEU A 373 6.37 -13.40 2.34
C LEU A 373 5.88 -13.10 3.76
N HIS A 374 5.29 -11.92 4.00
CA HIS A 374 4.66 -11.57 5.28
C HIS A 374 3.58 -12.60 5.66
N GLY A 375 2.59 -12.82 4.79
CA GLY A 375 1.52 -13.79 5.02
C GLY A 375 2.05 -15.21 5.24
N ALA A 376 2.97 -15.66 4.39
CA ALA A 376 3.58 -16.99 4.51
C ALA A 376 4.28 -17.19 5.84
N LEU A 377 5.11 -16.23 6.28
CA LEU A 377 5.80 -16.30 7.57
C LEU A 377 4.81 -16.26 8.74
N MET A 378 3.75 -15.45 8.67
CA MET A 378 2.73 -15.41 9.71
C MET A 378 2.00 -16.75 9.85
N PHE A 379 1.65 -17.42 8.73
CA PHE A 379 1.09 -18.76 8.80
C PHE A 379 2.08 -19.79 9.37
N VAL A 380 3.34 -19.79 8.91
CA VAL A 380 4.37 -20.70 9.46
C VAL A 380 4.45 -20.54 10.97
N VAL A 381 4.55 -19.31 11.48
CA VAL A 381 4.69 -19.06 12.91
C VAL A 381 3.45 -19.46 13.70
N TRP A 382 2.27 -18.97 13.31
CA TRP A 382 1.08 -19.10 14.15
C TRP A 382 0.35 -20.43 13.98
N ILE A 383 0.31 -21.00 12.76
CA ILE A 383 -0.32 -22.30 12.50
C ILE A 383 0.57 -23.44 12.99
N THR A 384 1.89 -23.33 12.88
CA THR A 384 2.80 -24.42 13.27
C THR A 384 3.58 -24.12 14.54
N THR A 385 4.53 -23.18 14.51
CA THR A 385 5.53 -23.01 15.57
C THR A 385 4.91 -22.70 16.95
N VAL A 386 4.04 -21.69 17.01
CA VAL A 386 3.36 -21.29 18.26
C VAL A 386 2.41 -22.39 18.73
N SER A 387 1.63 -22.93 17.79
CA SER A 387 0.61 -23.93 18.05
C SER A 387 1.18 -25.25 18.57
N ILE A 388 2.33 -25.71 18.05
CA ILE A 388 3.06 -26.88 18.57
C ILE A 388 3.68 -26.55 19.94
N GLY A 389 4.34 -25.40 20.05
CA GLY A 389 5.02 -25.03 21.29
C GLY A 389 4.10 -24.90 22.49
N VAL A 390 2.84 -24.45 22.29
CA VAL A 390 1.84 -24.42 23.36
C VAL A 390 1.34 -25.80 23.76
N ILE A 391 1.02 -26.67 22.78
CA ILE A 391 0.60 -28.06 23.06
C ILE A 391 1.67 -28.78 23.89
N VAL A 392 2.94 -28.65 23.50
CA VAL A 392 4.08 -29.24 24.23
C VAL A 392 4.15 -28.71 25.66
N ALA A 393 4.07 -27.39 25.85
CA ALA A 393 4.14 -26.80 27.18
C ALA A 393 2.93 -27.11 28.08
N ARG A 394 1.77 -27.40 27.50
CA ARG A 394 0.54 -27.71 28.24
C ARG A 394 0.44 -29.19 28.61
N PHE A 395 0.64 -30.09 27.65
CA PHE A 395 0.28 -31.51 27.82
C PHE A 395 1.47 -32.48 27.94
N PHE A 396 2.67 -32.06 27.56
CA PHE A 396 3.86 -32.94 27.48
C PHE A 396 4.86 -32.76 28.62
N LYS A 397 4.55 -31.91 29.62
CA LYS A 397 5.36 -31.80 30.85
C LYS A 397 5.57 -33.15 31.55
N PRO A 398 4.53 -33.98 31.80
CA PRO A 398 4.70 -35.25 32.50
C PRO A 398 5.37 -36.33 31.62
N VAL A 399 5.18 -36.24 30.30
CA VAL A 399 5.69 -37.23 29.32
C VAL A 399 7.21 -37.13 29.18
N TRP A 400 7.75 -35.91 29.25
CA TRP A 400 9.16 -35.60 29.02
C TRP A 400 9.86 -35.03 30.26
N SER A 401 9.37 -35.33 31.46
CA SER A 401 9.95 -34.90 32.73
C SER A 401 11.32 -35.56 33.01
N HIS A 402 11.54 -36.78 32.51
CA HIS A 402 12.77 -37.55 32.73
C HIS A 402 13.73 -37.52 31.53
N SER A 403 13.35 -36.84 30.44
CA SER A 403 14.18 -36.68 29.25
C SER A 403 14.81 -35.29 29.23
N PHE A 404 16.14 -35.24 29.14
CA PHE A 404 16.89 -33.99 29.20
C PHE A 404 17.47 -33.63 27.82
N LEU A 405 17.36 -32.36 27.46
CA LEU A 405 18.01 -31.76 26.30
C LEU A 405 18.80 -30.55 26.79
N PHE A 406 20.10 -30.48 26.51
CA PHE A 406 20.99 -29.41 27.02
C PHE A 406 20.84 -29.14 28.54
N GLY A 407 20.71 -30.19 29.35
CA GLY A 407 20.65 -30.10 30.82
C GLY A 407 19.34 -29.53 31.40
N LYS A 408 18.26 -29.40 30.61
CA LYS A 408 16.90 -29.08 31.10
C LYS A 408 15.89 -30.08 30.56
N GLU A 409 14.71 -30.13 31.17
CA GLU A 409 13.59 -30.96 30.73
C GLU A 409 13.26 -30.68 29.25
N MET A 410 13.06 -31.75 28.47
CA MET A 410 12.93 -31.67 27.02
C MET A 410 11.72 -30.84 26.58
N TRP A 411 10.56 -30.96 27.24
CA TRP A 411 9.37 -30.14 26.92
C TRP A 411 9.67 -28.64 27.03
N PHE A 412 10.45 -28.24 28.04
CA PHE A 412 10.77 -26.84 28.30
C PHE A 412 11.71 -26.31 27.22
N GLN A 413 12.68 -27.12 26.80
CA GLN A 413 13.59 -26.75 25.72
C GLN A 413 12.89 -26.66 24.37
N VAL A 414 12.06 -27.64 24.03
CA VAL A 414 11.28 -27.62 22.79
C VAL A 414 10.38 -26.39 22.74
N HIS A 415 9.63 -26.13 23.82
CA HIS A 415 8.80 -24.92 23.91
C HIS A 415 9.65 -23.65 23.75
N ARG A 416 10.76 -23.53 24.50
CA ARG A 416 11.64 -22.36 24.45
C ARG A 416 12.19 -22.11 23.05
N MET A 417 12.70 -23.13 22.38
CA MET A 417 13.26 -22.99 21.03
C MET A 417 12.19 -22.60 20.02
N LEU A 418 11.01 -23.22 20.07
CA LEU A 418 9.89 -22.86 19.20
C LEU A 418 9.43 -21.41 19.45
N MET A 419 9.31 -20.96 20.71
CA MET A 419 8.91 -19.59 21.01
C MET A 419 9.96 -18.55 20.58
N LEU A 420 11.26 -18.85 20.71
CA LEU A 420 12.32 -17.97 20.23
C LEU A 420 12.30 -17.84 18.70
N ILE A 421 12.11 -18.96 17.98
CA ILE A 421 11.93 -18.96 16.53
C ILE A 421 10.68 -18.15 16.15
N ALA A 422 9.57 -18.34 16.86
CA ALA A 422 8.34 -17.61 16.63
C ALA A 422 8.53 -16.09 16.77
N VAL A 423 9.20 -15.62 17.82
CA VAL A 423 9.46 -14.19 18.04
C VAL A 423 10.32 -13.62 16.91
N MET A 424 11.38 -14.32 16.52
CA MET A 424 12.28 -13.88 15.43
C MET A 424 11.54 -13.77 14.10
N LEU A 425 10.82 -14.82 13.71
CA LEU A 425 10.09 -14.85 12.43
C LEU A 425 8.91 -13.86 12.43
N THR A 426 8.19 -13.70 13.55
CA THR A 426 7.14 -12.68 13.67
C THR A 426 7.74 -11.28 13.53
N SER A 427 8.91 -11.01 14.13
CA SER A 427 9.57 -9.70 14.07
C SER A 427 10.00 -9.35 12.64
N ILE A 428 10.62 -10.31 11.95
CA ILE A 428 10.98 -10.16 10.53
C ILE A 428 9.73 -9.91 9.70
N SER A 429 8.72 -10.78 9.85
CA SER A 429 7.49 -10.70 9.07
C SER A 429 6.72 -9.40 9.32
N PHE A 430 6.68 -8.91 10.56
CA PHE A 430 6.03 -7.65 10.93
C PHE A 430 6.64 -6.43 10.23
N ALA A 431 7.95 -6.43 9.96
CA ALA A 431 8.62 -5.32 9.29
C ALA A 431 8.28 -5.24 7.78
N LEU A 432 8.01 -6.37 7.12
CA LEU A 432 7.88 -6.45 5.65
C LEU A 432 6.78 -5.53 5.08
N PRO A 433 5.55 -5.44 5.63
CA PRO A 433 4.52 -4.54 5.11
C PRO A 433 4.88 -3.06 5.25
N PHE A 434 5.59 -2.68 6.31
CA PHE A 434 6.05 -1.30 6.51
C PHE A 434 7.18 -0.93 5.55
N MET A 435 8.10 -1.87 5.28
CA MET A 435 9.13 -1.70 4.26
C MET A 435 8.53 -1.57 2.87
N TYR A 436 7.53 -2.40 2.56
CA TYR A 436 6.76 -2.26 1.33
C TYR A 436 6.11 -0.88 1.28
N ARG A 437 5.21 -0.53 2.21
CA ARG A 437 4.45 0.73 2.13
C ARG A 437 5.28 2.00 2.34
N GLY A 438 6.50 1.92 2.86
CA GLY A 438 7.29 3.06 3.30
C GLY A 438 6.68 3.80 4.50
N GLY A 439 5.74 3.19 5.22
CA GLY A 439 4.99 3.81 6.31
C GLY A 439 3.69 3.09 6.69
N TRP A 440 2.86 3.75 7.49
CA TRP A 440 1.57 3.21 7.95
C TRP A 440 0.51 3.23 6.85
N SER A 441 -0.27 2.15 6.72
CA SER A 441 -1.39 2.07 5.78
C SER A 441 -2.73 2.21 6.51
N GLN A 442 -3.42 3.33 6.31
CA GLN A 442 -4.78 3.52 6.82
C GLN A 442 -5.81 2.60 6.14
N GLU A 443 -5.49 2.15 4.93
CA GLU A 443 -6.35 1.28 4.12
C GLU A 443 -6.34 -0.18 4.58
N ALA A 444 -5.40 -0.56 5.45
CA ALA A 444 -5.33 -1.91 6.00
C ALA A 444 -6.29 -2.13 7.20
N GLY A 445 -7.17 -1.16 7.50
CA GLY A 445 -8.20 -1.28 8.53
C GLY A 445 -7.64 -1.59 9.91
N PHE A 446 -8.26 -2.54 10.62
CA PHE A 446 -7.87 -2.94 11.98
C PHE A 446 -6.68 -3.92 12.03
N HIS A 447 -6.34 -4.57 10.91
CA HIS A 447 -5.27 -5.57 10.84
C HIS A 447 -3.93 -5.07 11.42
N PRO A 448 -3.36 -3.92 11.01
CA PRO A 448 -2.06 -3.48 11.54
C PRO A 448 -2.11 -3.09 13.02
N TYR A 449 -3.27 -2.67 13.55
CA TYR A 449 -3.43 -2.36 14.98
C TYR A 449 -3.43 -3.63 15.84
N LEU A 450 -4.19 -4.65 15.42
CA LEU A 450 -4.18 -5.94 16.09
C LEU A 450 -2.84 -6.65 15.95
N GLY A 451 -2.24 -6.63 14.75
CA GLY A 451 -0.90 -7.15 14.51
C GLY A 451 0.18 -6.48 15.38
N SER A 452 0.11 -5.16 15.56
CA SER A 452 1.02 -4.42 16.46
C SER A 452 0.82 -4.83 17.92
N THR A 453 -0.43 -5.07 18.32
CA THR A 453 -0.76 -5.56 19.67
C THR A 453 -0.22 -6.97 19.89
N VAL A 454 -0.38 -7.86 18.91
CA VAL A 454 0.17 -9.22 18.92
C VAL A 454 1.70 -9.20 19.00
N MET A 455 2.36 -8.32 18.23
CA MET A 455 3.80 -8.11 18.30
C MET A 455 4.26 -7.66 19.70
N ALA A 456 3.60 -6.64 20.26
CA ALA A 456 3.91 -6.14 21.60
C ALA A 456 3.75 -7.23 22.67
N LEU A 457 2.66 -8.00 22.63
CA LEU A 457 2.44 -9.12 23.54
C LEU A 457 3.50 -10.23 23.38
N THR A 458 3.95 -10.48 22.15
CA THR A 458 4.96 -11.50 21.84
C THR A 458 6.33 -11.11 22.39
N ILE A 459 6.74 -9.85 22.24
CA ILE A 459 7.97 -9.33 22.85
C ILE A 459 7.86 -9.32 24.39
N PHE A 460 6.72 -8.88 24.89
CA PHE A 460 6.46 -8.83 26.33
C PHE A 460 6.53 -10.22 26.97
N GLN A 461 6.10 -11.26 26.26
CA GLN A 461 6.22 -12.65 26.72
C GLN A 461 7.66 -13.11 26.91
N VAL A 462 8.55 -12.76 25.99
CA VAL A 462 9.99 -13.07 26.11
C VAL A 462 10.59 -12.33 27.30
N PHE A 463 10.25 -11.06 27.45
CA PHE A 463 10.69 -10.25 28.59
C PHE A 463 10.27 -10.89 29.92
N VAL A 464 8.99 -11.22 30.07
CA VAL A 464 8.45 -11.87 31.27
C VAL A 464 9.13 -13.22 31.51
N ALA A 465 9.33 -14.03 30.47
CA ALA A 465 9.99 -15.34 30.57
C ALA A 465 11.44 -15.23 31.09
N GLY A 466 12.15 -14.12 30.82
CA GLY A 466 13.47 -13.85 31.39
C GLY A 466 13.48 -13.69 32.91
N PHE A 467 12.37 -13.26 33.51
CA PHE A 467 12.20 -13.12 34.96
C PHE A 467 11.56 -14.35 35.61
N ARG A 468 11.56 -15.52 34.94
CA ARG A 468 10.96 -16.75 35.46
C ARG A 468 11.53 -17.11 36.84
N PRO A 469 10.72 -17.10 37.92
CA PRO A 469 11.20 -17.45 39.27
C PRO A 469 11.61 -18.91 39.40
N SER A 470 12.41 -19.26 40.42
CA SER A 470 12.73 -20.66 40.74
C SER A 470 11.47 -21.47 41.11
N HIS A 471 11.57 -22.80 41.10
CA HIS A 471 10.41 -23.68 41.32
C HIS A 471 9.74 -23.50 42.70
N HIS A 472 10.51 -23.13 43.73
CA HIS A 472 10.02 -22.98 45.10
C HIS A 472 9.73 -21.52 45.50
N ALA A 473 9.81 -20.57 44.57
CA ALA A 473 9.58 -19.16 44.86
C ALA A 473 8.07 -18.84 44.97
N PRO A 474 7.64 -18.02 45.95
CA PRO A 474 6.22 -17.72 46.17
C PRO A 474 5.56 -17.00 44.98
N ARG A 475 6.33 -16.22 44.22
CA ARG A 475 5.84 -15.49 43.03
C ARG A 475 5.70 -16.38 41.78
N ARG A 476 6.06 -17.66 41.84
CA ARG A 476 6.02 -18.56 40.68
C ARG A 476 4.60 -18.80 40.17
N GLN A 477 3.61 -18.85 41.06
CA GLN A 477 2.21 -19.02 40.69
C GLN A 477 1.67 -17.80 39.93
N LEU A 478 1.99 -16.58 40.40
CA LEU A 478 1.65 -15.34 39.72
C LEU A 478 2.27 -15.29 38.32
N PHE A 479 3.56 -15.64 38.20
CA PHE A 479 4.25 -15.75 36.92
C PHE A 479 3.54 -16.73 35.97
N ASN A 480 3.20 -17.93 36.44
CA ASN A 480 2.55 -18.95 35.61
C ASN A 480 1.20 -18.46 35.07
N TRP A 481 0.37 -17.85 35.91
CA TRP A 481 -0.94 -17.33 35.48
C TRP A 481 -0.80 -16.18 34.49
N PHE A 482 0.11 -15.25 34.78
CA PHE A 482 0.34 -14.10 33.92
C PHE A 482 0.91 -14.50 32.56
N HIS A 483 1.93 -15.36 32.54
CA HIS A 483 2.53 -15.90 31.32
C HIS A 483 1.51 -16.69 30.49
N TRP A 484 0.68 -17.52 31.13
CA TRP A 484 -0.39 -18.26 30.45
C TRP A 484 -1.46 -17.35 29.85
N SER A 485 -1.96 -16.39 30.62
CA SER A 485 -3.05 -15.49 30.22
C SER A 485 -2.64 -14.57 29.06
N THR A 486 -1.46 -13.94 29.17
CA THR A 486 -0.93 -13.06 28.12
C THR A 486 -0.64 -13.84 26.84
N GLY A 487 -0.21 -15.10 26.93
CA GLY A 487 0.13 -15.94 25.78
C GLY A 487 -1.10 -16.41 25.04
N THR A 488 -2.13 -16.80 25.80
CA THR A 488 -3.44 -17.16 25.26
C THR A 488 -4.09 -15.96 24.57
N THR A 489 -4.00 -14.77 25.18
CA THR A 489 -4.51 -13.53 24.58
C THR A 489 -3.82 -13.22 23.26
N ALA A 490 -2.48 -13.31 23.19
CA ALA A 490 -1.73 -13.09 21.96
C ALA A 490 -2.16 -14.05 20.84
N ARG A 491 -2.42 -15.32 21.16
CA ARG A 491 -2.87 -16.34 20.19
C ARG A 491 -4.26 -16.05 19.64
N ILE A 492 -5.21 -15.68 20.49
CA ILE A 492 -6.57 -15.34 20.05
C ILE A 492 -6.51 -14.13 19.12
N LEU A 493 -5.79 -13.09 19.51
CA LEU A 493 -5.61 -11.90 18.66
C LEU A 493 -4.88 -12.22 17.35
N ALA A 494 -3.91 -13.13 17.35
CA ALA A 494 -3.22 -13.54 16.13
C ALA A 494 -4.17 -14.23 15.14
N VAL A 495 -5.07 -15.10 15.61
CA VAL A 495 -6.09 -15.72 14.74
C VAL A 495 -7.00 -14.66 14.12
N VAL A 496 -7.52 -13.73 14.92
CA VAL A 496 -8.33 -12.60 14.41
C VAL A 496 -7.54 -11.76 13.40
N THR A 497 -6.27 -11.49 13.69
CA THR A 497 -5.38 -10.73 12.80
C THR A 497 -5.15 -11.45 11.47
N MET A 498 -5.03 -12.79 11.47
CA MET A 498 -4.90 -13.58 10.25
C MET A 498 -6.17 -13.54 9.41
N PHE A 499 -7.37 -13.69 9.99
CA PHE A 499 -8.63 -13.51 9.27
C PHE A 499 -8.67 -12.16 8.55
N LEU A 500 -8.42 -11.07 9.27
CA LEU A 500 -8.41 -9.73 8.66
C LEU A 500 -7.32 -9.56 7.60
N GLY A 501 -6.21 -10.29 7.70
CA GLY A 501 -5.06 -10.15 6.81
C GLY A 501 -5.20 -10.88 5.48
N MET A 502 -5.91 -12.02 5.46
CA MET A 502 -6.16 -12.81 4.25
C MET A 502 -7.01 -12.06 3.23
N ASP A 503 -7.97 -11.28 3.72
CA ASP A 503 -8.95 -10.54 2.91
C ASP A 503 -8.45 -9.13 2.52
N LEU A 504 -7.22 -8.74 2.90
CA LEU A 504 -6.69 -7.44 2.51
C LEU A 504 -6.40 -7.41 1.01
N PRO A 505 -6.69 -6.31 0.28
CA PRO A 505 -6.52 -6.23 -1.18
C PRO A 505 -5.11 -6.49 -1.72
N ALA A 506 -4.09 -6.47 -0.85
CA ALA A 506 -2.70 -6.74 -1.22
C ALA A 506 -2.31 -8.23 -1.14
N LEU A 507 -3.16 -9.07 -0.54
CA LEU A 507 -3.03 -10.52 -0.53
C LEU A 507 -4.25 -11.16 -1.19
N ASP A 508 -5.47 -10.82 -0.75
CA ASP A 508 -6.77 -11.22 -1.33
C ASP A 508 -6.81 -12.71 -1.68
N LEU A 509 -6.74 -13.56 -0.65
CA LEU A 509 -6.82 -15.01 -0.84
C LEU A 509 -8.21 -15.41 -1.38
N PRO A 510 -8.34 -16.60 -2.02
CA PRO A 510 -9.59 -16.98 -2.65
C PRO A 510 -10.75 -17.15 -1.66
N ASP A 511 -11.64 -16.17 -1.64
CA ASP A 511 -12.90 -16.22 -0.91
C ASP A 511 -13.92 -17.19 -1.54
N PRO A 512 -14.72 -17.93 -0.75
CA PRO A 512 -14.69 -18.03 0.72
C PRO A 512 -13.78 -19.17 1.24
N TRP A 513 -12.95 -19.75 0.37
CA TRP A 513 -12.19 -20.98 0.66
C TRP A 513 -11.17 -20.80 1.79
N ASP A 514 -10.49 -19.67 1.79
CA ASP A 514 -9.52 -19.28 2.82
C ASP A 514 -10.16 -19.15 4.21
N THR A 515 -11.33 -18.51 4.30
CA THR A 515 -12.12 -18.38 5.51
C THR A 515 -12.51 -19.75 6.07
N TYR A 516 -13.06 -20.65 5.24
CA TYR A 516 -13.42 -22.00 5.69
C TYR A 516 -12.19 -22.83 6.09
N THR A 517 -11.06 -22.66 5.41
CA THR A 517 -9.81 -23.35 5.74
C THR A 517 -9.27 -22.88 7.09
N MET A 518 -9.33 -21.57 7.38
CA MET A 518 -8.92 -21.03 8.67
C MET A 518 -9.87 -21.47 9.80
N ILE A 519 -11.18 -21.48 9.57
CA ILE A 519 -12.15 -22.03 10.53
C ILE A 519 -11.85 -23.51 10.80
N GLY A 520 -11.56 -24.28 9.75
CA GLY A 520 -11.16 -25.69 9.86
C GLY A 520 -9.91 -25.87 10.73
N PHE A 521 -8.89 -25.02 10.55
CA PHE A 521 -7.69 -25.02 11.39
C PHE A 521 -8.01 -24.69 12.86
N VAL A 522 -8.87 -23.70 13.12
CA VAL A 522 -9.27 -23.33 14.49
C VAL A 522 -10.01 -24.49 15.16
N VAL A 523 -10.96 -25.11 14.46
CA VAL A 523 -11.70 -26.29 14.96
C VAL A 523 -10.76 -27.47 15.20
N TRP A 524 -9.83 -27.73 14.29
CA TRP A 524 -8.79 -28.76 14.44
C TRP A 524 -7.97 -28.54 15.72
N HIS A 525 -7.48 -27.32 15.91
CA HIS A 525 -6.68 -26.96 17.08
C HIS A 525 -7.47 -27.15 18.39
N VAL A 526 -8.68 -26.60 18.47
CA VAL A 526 -9.54 -26.71 19.66
C VAL A 526 -9.92 -28.17 19.95
N SER A 527 -10.19 -28.97 18.92
CA SER A 527 -10.54 -30.39 19.07
C SER A 527 -9.41 -31.20 19.69
N ILE A 528 -8.15 -30.95 19.26
CA ILE A 528 -6.98 -31.61 19.84
C ILE A 528 -6.72 -31.16 21.28
N ASP A 529 -6.89 -29.86 21.58
CA ASP A 529 -6.77 -29.34 22.95
C ASP A 529 -7.78 -30.04 23.88
N ILE A 530 -9.05 -30.14 23.46
CA ILE A 530 -10.11 -30.83 24.21
C ILE A 530 -9.79 -32.33 24.37
N LEU A 531 -9.36 -33.00 23.30
CA LEU A 531 -9.00 -34.42 23.33
C LEU A 531 -7.89 -34.70 24.35
N LEU A 532 -6.82 -33.90 24.34
CA LEU A 532 -5.68 -34.04 25.26
C LEU A 532 -6.06 -33.68 26.70
N GLU A 533 -6.97 -32.73 26.91
CA GLU A 533 -7.50 -32.38 28.22
C GLU A 533 -8.36 -33.52 28.80
N ILE A 534 -9.31 -34.05 28.01
CA ILE A 534 -10.14 -35.22 28.41
C ILE A 534 -9.26 -36.43 28.72
N HIS A 535 -8.29 -36.73 27.86
CA HIS A 535 -7.36 -37.84 28.10
C HIS A 535 -6.56 -37.63 29.39
N SER A 536 -6.05 -36.42 29.62
CA SER A 536 -5.28 -36.13 30.84
C SER A 536 -6.14 -36.24 32.10
N TYR A 537 -7.40 -35.78 32.05
CA TYR A 537 -8.35 -35.95 33.15
C TYR A 537 -8.67 -37.43 33.41
N CYS A 538 -8.96 -38.21 32.36
CA CYS A 538 -9.23 -39.64 32.49
C CYS A 538 -8.04 -40.42 33.05
N LEU A 539 -6.81 -40.05 32.66
CA LEU A 539 -5.59 -40.67 33.18
C LEU A 539 -5.43 -40.43 34.68
N VAL A 540 -5.60 -39.18 35.14
CA VAL A 540 -5.51 -38.84 36.57
C VAL A 540 -6.57 -39.60 37.37
N ARG A 541 -7.83 -39.61 36.90
CA ARG A 541 -8.90 -40.35 37.56
C ARG A 541 -8.63 -41.86 37.61
N LYS A 542 -8.04 -42.43 36.56
CA LYS A 542 -7.68 -43.86 36.53
C LYS A 542 -6.59 -44.17 37.55
N VAL A 543 -5.60 -43.29 37.71
CA VAL A 543 -4.54 -43.44 38.71
C VAL A 543 -5.10 -43.34 40.13
N GLU A 544 -5.96 -42.35 40.40
CA GLU A 544 -6.62 -42.19 41.71
C GLU A 544 -7.43 -43.43 42.12
N VAL A 545 -8.19 -44.02 41.19
CA VAL A 545 -8.96 -45.25 41.46
C VAL A 545 -8.06 -46.46 41.71
N ILE A 546 -6.96 -46.60 40.96
CA ILE A 546 -6.01 -47.72 41.13
C ILE A 546 -5.22 -47.60 42.45
N GLU A 547 -4.97 -46.38 42.93
CA GLU A 547 -4.28 -46.15 44.20
C GLU A 547 -5.16 -46.52 45.41
N ASP A 548 -6.48 -46.37 45.29
CA ASP A 548 -7.47 -46.75 46.32
C ASP A 548 -7.67 -48.28 46.40
N ASP A 549 -7.65 -48.97 45.26
CA ASP A 549 -7.78 -50.44 45.15
C ASP A 549 -6.43 -51.16 45.35
N ARG A 550 -5.96 -51.22 46.60
CA ARG A 550 -4.66 -51.83 46.93
C ARG A 550 -4.67 -53.37 46.73
N ILE A 551 -3.99 -53.89 45.69
CA ILE A 551 -3.13 -55.10 45.61
C ILE A 551 -2.74 -55.36 44.12
N GLN A 552 -1.44 -55.45 43.79
CA GLN A 552 -0.79 -55.48 42.43
C GLN A 552 -0.70 -54.12 41.69
N ILE A 553 0.03 -53.17 42.26
CA ILE A 553 -0.12 -51.73 41.93
C ILE A 553 1.01 -51.16 41.04
N LEU A 554 2.26 -51.61 41.16
CA LEU A 554 3.36 -50.95 40.46
C LEU A 554 3.39 -51.24 38.94
N GLN A 555 3.05 -52.47 38.56
CA GLN A 555 3.13 -52.93 37.17
C GLN A 555 1.91 -52.49 36.35
N SER A 556 0.75 -52.30 36.99
CA SER A 556 -0.44 -51.74 36.36
C SER A 556 -0.36 -50.22 36.18
N LEU A 557 0.21 -49.48 37.15
CA LEU A 557 0.47 -48.04 37.04
C LEU A 557 1.45 -47.73 35.90
N THR A 558 2.59 -48.42 35.87
CA THR A 558 3.61 -48.20 34.83
C THR A 558 3.10 -48.53 33.43
N SER A 559 2.25 -49.55 33.29
CA SER A 559 1.58 -49.88 32.02
C SER A 559 0.59 -48.79 31.59
N ALA A 560 -0.26 -48.31 32.51
CA ALA A 560 -1.25 -47.27 32.21
C ALA A 560 -0.59 -45.91 31.86
N GLU A 561 0.52 -45.57 32.51
CA GLU A 561 1.31 -44.38 32.19
C GLU A 561 1.99 -44.52 30.81
N ALA A 562 2.58 -45.69 30.51
CA ALA A 562 3.21 -45.95 29.22
C ALA A 562 2.22 -45.87 28.05
N GLU A 563 1.02 -46.45 28.21
CA GLU A 563 -0.07 -46.32 27.23
C GLU A 563 -0.51 -44.86 27.05
N GLY A 564 -0.63 -44.11 28.14
CA GLY A 564 -0.98 -42.69 28.10
C GLY A 564 0.09 -41.82 27.41
N TYR A 565 1.37 -42.15 27.58
CA TYR A 565 2.48 -41.48 26.90
C TYR A 565 2.50 -41.79 25.40
N LEU A 566 2.29 -43.06 25.03
CA LEU A 566 2.19 -43.46 23.63
C LEU A 566 1.02 -42.75 22.93
N PHE A 567 -0.15 -42.71 23.58
CA PHE A 567 -1.32 -41.98 23.06
C PHE A 567 -1.00 -40.51 22.79
N LYS A 568 -0.40 -39.81 23.76
CA LYS A 568 -0.01 -38.39 23.60
C LYS A 568 0.97 -38.20 22.45
N GLN A 569 1.97 -39.07 22.28
CA GLN A 569 2.92 -38.99 21.18
C GLN A 569 2.26 -39.20 19.81
N ILE A 570 1.32 -40.16 19.69
CA ILE A 570 0.55 -40.38 18.47
C ILE A 570 -0.30 -39.16 18.14
N VAL A 571 -1.03 -38.62 19.13
CA VAL A 571 -1.87 -37.42 18.94
C VAL A 571 -1.03 -36.20 18.53
N LEU A 572 0.15 -35.99 19.13
CA LEU A 572 1.04 -34.90 18.72
C LEU A 572 1.52 -35.06 17.28
N THR A 573 1.86 -36.28 16.87
CA THR A 573 2.29 -36.56 15.50
C THR A 573 1.17 -36.26 14.50
N ILE A 574 -0.04 -36.75 14.78
CA ILE A 574 -1.24 -36.47 13.98
C ILE A 574 -1.51 -34.96 13.91
N TYR A 575 -1.40 -34.28 15.05
CA TYR A 575 -1.59 -32.84 15.15
C TYR A 575 -0.59 -32.04 14.29
N ILE A 576 0.70 -32.39 14.34
CA ILE A 576 1.74 -31.77 13.50
C ILE A 576 1.43 -32.02 12.02
N CYS A 577 1.08 -33.24 11.63
CA CYS A 577 0.69 -33.56 10.25
C CYS A 577 -0.51 -32.71 9.79
N GLY A 578 -1.56 -32.60 10.62
CA GLY A 578 -2.72 -31.75 10.34
C GLY A 578 -2.33 -30.28 10.14
N ASN A 579 -1.50 -29.72 11.03
CA ASN A 579 -1.04 -28.33 10.90
C ASN A 579 -0.22 -28.11 9.61
N VAL A 580 0.59 -29.10 9.21
CA VAL A 580 1.34 -29.04 7.95
C VAL A 580 0.40 -29.05 6.74
N VAL A 581 -0.69 -29.81 6.77
CA VAL A 581 -1.69 -29.81 5.68
C VAL A 581 -2.34 -28.43 5.54
N PHE A 582 -2.79 -27.82 6.64
CA PHE A 582 -3.34 -26.46 6.62
C PHE A 582 -2.32 -25.43 6.15
N LEU A 583 -1.07 -25.53 6.63
CA LEU A 583 0.00 -24.64 6.22
C LEU A 583 0.28 -24.75 4.70
N ILE A 584 0.40 -25.97 4.16
CA ILE A 584 0.62 -26.19 2.74
C ILE A 584 -0.53 -25.61 1.91
N ALA A 585 -1.76 -25.75 2.38
CA ALA A 585 -2.93 -25.16 1.71
C ALA A 585 -2.78 -23.63 1.59
N PHE A 586 -2.47 -22.93 2.69
CA PHE A 586 -2.27 -21.47 2.65
C PHE A 586 -1.06 -21.04 1.82
N LEU A 587 0.07 -21.75 1.92
CA LEU A 587 1.27 -21.44 1.12
C LEU A 587 1.01 -21.66 -0.37
N ALA A 588 0.28 -22.70 -0.74
CA ALA A 588 -0.13 -22.96 -2.11
C ALA A 588 -1.09 -21.88 -2.64
N ALA A 589 -2.00 -21.38 -1.79
CA ALA A 589 -2.88 -20.27 -2.14
C ALA A 589 -2.08 -18.97 -2.38
N ILE A 590 -1.15 -18.63 -1.47
CA ILE A 590 -0.25 -17.46 -1.60
C ILE A 590 0.60 -17.53 -2.88
N ASN A 591 1.03 -18.73 -3.27
CA ASN A 591 1.84 -18.91 -4.48
C ASN A 591 1.03 -18.75 -5.78
N LYS A 592 -0.29 -18.97 -5.73
CA LYS A 592 -1.17 -18.90 -6.91
C LYS A 592 -1.65 -17.48 -7.25
N ILE A 593 -1.71 -16.59 -6.27
CA ILE A 593 -2.18 -15.20 -6.40
C ILE A 593 -1.12 -14.25 -6.95
#